data_AF-A0A7W6UHL0-F1
#
_entry.id   AF-A0A7W6UHL0-F1
#
_cell.length_a   1.000
_cell.length_b   1.000
_cell.length_c   1.000
_cell.angle_alpha   90.00
_cell.angle_beta   90.00
_cell.angle_gamma   90.00
#
_symmetry.space_group_name_H-M   'P 1'
#
loop_
_entity.id
_entity.type
_entity.pdbx_description
1 polymer ?
#
loop_
_entity_poly.entity_id
_entity_poly.type
_entity_poly.pdbx_seq_one_letter_code
_entity_poly.pdbx_strand_id
1 'polypeptide(L)'
;MKEEEILQSEQSATAEKDAVDRAFGAENRNRLIDRYFDTSASDGITSTNAWQHVYRLLLWSDPTTGLAHCYESDKSQPGKPWYARSLAFHEWVCSELGTEPDALGHEIDWLFIRACTDLAEAMLRRESRLTEVAAEQRLPYQNRGFPEPGADPELAAIIQDALRPYLAQEPQEEIWRAVTQRVRQFLAVQNKRKNLVGEGFEDVLAQVVRRACDVHEASVRTRSLLYEIPGFNRARQGGKENKVDLAVIRPSMRTLVTAKWSVRADREKQFPTEYDEYINAESESRKFQYVFVTNEFDPARLMRACENLHRNSLMFDYVVHINTNAVRATYGDLSRVRDSAGSSRRRVIEHIDAGRLISLEQWLAALSDQ
;
A
#
# COMPACT_ATOMS: atom_id res chain seq x y z
N MET A 1 -15.04 -4.10 -40.67
CA MET A 1 -14.25 -3.42 -39.64
C MET A 1 -13.12 -2.70 -40.35
N LYS A 2 -13.18 -1.37 -40.36
CA LYS A 2 -12.19 -0.52 -41.03
C LYS A 2 -11.07 -0.20 -40.05
N GLU A 3 -9.83 -0.08 -40.51
CA GLU A 3 -8.63 0.21 -39.69
C GLU A 3 -8.81 1.41 -38.73
N GLU A 4 -9.65 2.38 -39.09
CA GLU A 4 -9.98 3.55 -38.27
C GLU A 4 -10.70 3.21 -36.95
N GLU A 5 -11.58 2.20 -36.91
CA GLU A 5 -12.25 1.76 -35.67
C GLU A 5 -11.27 1.10 -34.70
N ILE A 6 -10.30 0.35 -35.23
CA ILE A 6 -9.26 -0.31 -34.45
C ILE A 6 -8.34 0.75 -33.82
N LEU A 7 -7.89 1.72 -34.63
CA LEU A 7 -7.05 2.83 -34.17
C LEU A 7 -7.73 3.70 -33.09
N GLN A 8 -9.03 3.97 -33.20
CA GLN A 8 -9.77 4.72 -32.18
C GLN A 8 -9.95 3.92 -30.88
N SER A 9 -10.18 2.61 -30.97
CA SER A 9 -10.28 1.72 -29.80
C SER A 9 -8.95 1.62 -29.04
N GLU A 10 -7.84 1.54 -29.76
CA GLU A 10 -6.49 1.51 -29.19
C GLU A 10 -6.11 2.85 -28.55
N GLN A 11 -6.44 3.98 -29.18
CA GLN A 11 -6.24 5.30 -28.60
C GLN A 11 -7.07 5.49 -27.32
N SER A 12 -8.32 5.01 -27.30
CA SER A 12 -9.19 5.12 -26.13
C SER A 12 -8.67 4.30 -24.94
N ALA A 13 -8.23 3.06 -25.19
CA ALA A 13 -7.64 2.17 -24.20
C ALA A 13 -6.28 2.70 -23.67
N THR A 14 -5.47 3.29 -24.55
CA THR A 14 -4.18 3.91 -24.17
C THR A 14 -4.42 5.10 -23.24
N ALA A 15 -5.38 5.97 -23.58
CA ALA A 15 -5.69 7.13 -22.75
C ALA A 15 -6.35 6.75 -21.40
N GLU A 16 -7.09 5.63 -21.32
CA GLU A 16 -7.63 5.11 -20.06
C GLU A 16 -6.51 4.61 -19.16
N LYS A 17 -5.58 3.84 -19.73
CA LYS A 17 -4.36 3.40 -19.04
C LYS A 17 -3.54 4.60 -18.53
N ASP A 18 -3.34 5.64 -19.34
CA ASP A 18 -2.60 6.84 -18.93
C ASP A 18 -3.28 7.62 -17.81
N ALA A 19 -4.62 7.61 -17.74
CA ALA A 19 -5.35 8.26 -16.66
C ALA A 19 -5.26 7.45 -15.36
N VAL A 20 -5.38 6.13 -15.44
CA VAL A 20 -5.17 5.23 -14.30
C VAL A 20 -3.75 5.34 -13.78
N ASP A 21 -2.75 5.31 -14.67
CA ASP A 21 -1.34 5.38 -14.29
C ASP A 21 -0.98 6.75 -13.70
N ARG A 22 -1.64 7.84 -14.13
CA ARG A 22 -1.53 9.15 -13.46
C ARG A 22 -2.18 9.18 -12.08
N ALA A 23 -3.40 8.65 -11.95
CA ALA A 23 -4.14 8.67 -10.68
C ALA A 23 -3.44 7.86 -9.58
N PHE A 24 -2.82 6.74 -9.94
CA PHE A 24 -2.05 5.90 -9.01
C PHE A 24 -0.53 6.14 -9.08
N GLY A 25 -0.09 7.11 -9.87
CA GLY A 25 1.31 7.43 -10.13
C GLY A 25 1.96 8.24 -9.00
N ALA A 26 3.29 8.28 -9.00
CA ALA A 26 4.09 8.87 -7.92
C ALA A 26 3.73 10.33 -7.62
N GLU A 27 3.46 11.14 -8.65
CA GLU A 27 3.08 12.55 -8.48
C GLU A 27 1.76 12.68 -7.70
N ASN A 28 0.72 11.97 -8.12
CA ASN A 28 -0.57 12.04 -7.44
C ASN A 28 -0.51 11.43 -6.04
N ARG A 29 0.23 10.32 -5.85
CA ARG A 29 0.43 9.72 -4.52
C ARG A 29 1.08 10.70 -3.55
N ASN A 30 2.18 11.35 -3.93
CA ASN A 30 2.85 12.32 -3.07
C ASN A 30 1.93 13.50 -2.73
N ARG A 31 1.23 14.06 -3.73
CA ARG A 31 0.22 15.11 -3.51
C ARG A 31 -0.86 14.68 -2.50
N LEU A 32 -1.36 13.46 -2.63
CA LEU A 32 -2.38 12.91 -1.72
C LEU A 32 -1.82 12.68 -0.31
N ILE A 33 -0.59 12.16 -0.19
CA ILE A 33 0.06 11.94 1.11
C ILE A 33 0.31 13.29 1.81
N ASP A 34 0.82 14.29 1.10
CA ASP A 34 1.02 15.63 1.65
C ASP A 34 -0.31 16.23 2.10
N ARG A 35 -1.35 16.16 1.26
CA ARG A 35 -2.70 16.59 1.63
C ARG A 35 -3.20 15.89 2.90
N TYR A 36 -3.00 14.58 3.02
CA TYR A 36 -3.41 13.84 4.21
C TYR A 36 -2.72 14.37 5.46
N PHE A 37 -1.41 14.60 5.41
CA PHE A 37 -0.68 15.11 6.57
C PHE A 37 -1.05 16.56 6.90
N ASP A 38 -1.30 17.39 5.90
CA ASP A 38 -1.75 18.78 6.10
C ASP A 38 -3.15 18.86 6.76
N THR A 39 -4.04 17.90 6.47
CA THR A 39 -5.42 17.94 6.97
C THR A 39 -5.68 17.07 8.21
N SER A 40 -4.99 15.95 8.33
CA SER A 40 -5.32 14.87 9.27
C SER A 40 -4.26 14.67 10.35
N ALA A 41 -3.08 15.28 10.23
CA ALA A 41 -2.01 15.21 11.22
C ALA A 41 -1.75 16.59 11.86
N SER A 42 -2.82 17.26 12.27
CA SER A 42 -2.78 18.61 12.87
C SER A 42 -1.98 18.68 14.17
N ASP A 43 -1.89 17.57 14.92
CA ASP A 43 -1.07 17.45 16.13
C ASP A 43 0.41 17.18 15.81
N GLY A 44 0.78 17.18 14.53
CA GLY A 44 2.10 16.82 14.06
C GLY A 44 2.33 15.31 14.00
N ILE A 45 3.48 14.93 13.46
CA ILE A 45 3.90 13.54 13.37
C ILE A 45 5.09 13.35 14.30
N THR A 46 4.99 12.34 15.15
CA THR A 46 6.03 11.92 16.09
C THR A 46 6.39 10.47 15.82
N SER A 47 7.48 10.00 16.39
CA SER A 47 7.82 8.57 16.37
C SER A 47 6.67 7.71 16.92
N THR A 48 6.00 8.17 17.98
CA THR A 48 4.91 7.44 18.65
C THR A 48 3.64 7.30 17.82
N ASN A 49 3.21 8.35 17.10
CA ASN A 49 1.98 8.30 16.30
C ASN A 49 2.18 7.90 14.83
N ALA A 50 3.43 7.86 14.35
CA ALA A 50 3.77 7.57 12.95
C ALA A 50 3.08 6.32 12.38
N TRP A 51 3.02 5.24 13.16
CA TRP A 51 2.43 3.98 12.73
C TRP A 51 0.92 4.11 12.45
N GLN A 52 0.20 4.96 13.20
CA GLN A 52 -1.23 5.20 13.02
C GLN A 52 -1.48 5.81 11.64
N HIS A 53 -0.64 6.76 11.24
CA HIS A 53 -0.75 7.37 9.91
C HIS A 53 -0.45 6.38 8.79
N VAL A 54 0.54 5.49 8.97
CA VAL A 54 0.81 4.42 8.00
C VAL A 54 -0.43 3.53 7.81
N TYR A 55 -1.10 3.15 8.90
CA TYR A 55 -2.32 2.33 8.81
C TYR A 55 -3.50 3.09 8.19
N ARG A 56 -3.77 4.33 8.61
CA ARG A 56 -4.82 5.15 8.01
C ARG A 56 -4.64 5.34 6.49
N LEU A 57 -3.41 5.48 6.03
CA LEU A 57 -3.11 5.67 4.61
C LEU A 57 -3.20 4.38 3.78
N LEU A 58 -2.75 3.23 4.33
CA LEU A 58 -2.44 2.04 3.53
C LEU A 58 -3.09 0.74 3.99
N LEU A 59 -3.48 0.60 5.26
CA LEU A 59 -4.22 -0.58 5.72
C LEU A 59 -5.58 -0.58 5.03
N TRP A 60 -6.13 -1.75 4.70
CA TRP A 60 -7.45 -1.84 4.08
C TRP A 60 -8.31 -2.90 4.73
N SER A 61 -9.62 -2.76 4.59
CA SER A 61 -10.57 -3.82 4.94
C SER A 61 -10.64 -4.85 3.83
N ASP A 62 -10.41 -6.11 4.18
CA ASP A 62 -10.51 -7.23 3.26
C ASP A 62 -11.97 -7.38 2.79
N PRO A 63 -12.26 -7.29 1.48
CA PRO A 63 -13.64 -7.35 0.98
C PRO A 63 -14.34 -8.68 1.26
N THR A 64 -13.59 -9.76 1.52
CA THR A 64 -14.17 -11.09 1.73
C THR A 64 -14.54 -11.34 3.19
N THR A 65 -13.85 -10.71 4.14
CA THR A 65 -14.10 -10.90 5.57
C THR A 65 -14.71 -9.68 6.24
N GLY A 66 -14.58 -8.49 5.62
CA GLY A 66 -14.94 -7.21 6.22
C GLY A 66 -13.95 -6.71 7.28
N LEU A 67 -12.91 -7.49 7.60
CA LEU A 67 -11.94 -7.20 8.65
C LEU A 67 -10.71 -6.48 8.11
N ALA A 68 -9.94 -5.87 9.01
CA ALA A 68 -8.65 -5.27 8.67
C ALA A 68 -7.70 -6.35 8.11
N HIS A 69 -7.10 -6.09 6.96
CA HIS A 69 -6.28 -7.09 6.29
C HIS A 69 -4.91 -7.23 6.97
N CYS A 70 -4.66 -8.40 7.57
CA CYS A 70 -3.35 -8.77 8.11
C CYS A 70 -2.71 -10.00 7.43
N TYR A 71 -3.48 -10.77 6.67
CA TYR A 71 -2.98 -11.99 6.01
C TYR A 71 -3.83 -12.38 4.81
N GLU A 72 -3.33 -13.31 4.01
CA GLU A 72 -3.95 -13.83 2.78
C GLU A 72 -5.45 -14.13 2.97
N SER A 73 -6.29 -13.51 2.13
CA SER A 73 -7.75 -13.50 2.30
C SER A 73 -8.34 -14.92 2.37
N ASP A 74 -7.87 -15.85 1.53
CA ASP A 74 -8.33 -17.24 1.50
C ASP A 74 -7.99 -18.03 2.78
N LYS A 75 -6.98 -17.59 3.52
CA LYS A 75 -6.57 -18.16 4.81
C LYS A 75 -7.29 -17.53 5.98
N SER A 76 -7.82 -16.33 5.81
CA SER A 76 -8.43 -15.51 6.86
C SER A 76 -9.96 -15.61 6.89
N GLN A 77 -10.60 -16.41 6.04
CA GLN A 77 -12.06 -16.60 6.04
C GLN A 77 -12.59 -17.37 7.28
N PRO A 78 -13.87 -17.18 7.65
CA PRO A 78 -14.51 -17.96 8.72
C PRO A 78 -14.25 -19.47 8.63
N GLY A 79 -13.92 -20.09 9.77
CA GLY A 79 -13.54 -21.51 9.86
C GLY A 79 -12.08 -21.81 9.49
N LYS A 80 -11.30 -20.83 9.03
CA LYS A 80 -9.85 -20.99 8.81
C LYS A 80 -9.03 -20.57 10.04
N PRO A 81 -7.79 -21.09 10.19
CA PRO A 81 -6.95 -20.81 11.36
C PRO A 81 -6.58 -19.33 11.57
N TRP A 82 -6.59 -18.51 10.52
CA TRP A 82 -6.24 -17.09 10.61
C TRP A 82 -7.42 -16.17 10.89
N TYR A 83 -8.67 -16.65 10.83
CA TYR A 83 -9.83 -15.79 11.04
C TYR A 83 -9.87 -15.20 12.46
N ALA A 84 -9.67 -16.03 13.49
CA ALA A 84 -9.62 -15.56 14.87
C ALA A 84 -8.49 -14.54 15.11
N ARG A 85 -7.37 -14.67 14.38
CA ARG A 85 -6.25 -13.72 14.44
C ARG A 85 -6.58 -12.41 13.74
N SER A 86 -7.30 -12.48 12.63
CA SER A 86 -7.78 -11.31 11.89
C SER A 86 -8.79 -10.53 12.74
N LEU A 87 -9.66 -11.23 13.50
CA LEU A 87 -10.55 -10.60 14.48
C LEU A 87 -9.77 -9.90 15.58
N ALA A 88 -8.77 -10.57 16.17
CA ALA A 88 -7.94 -9.97 17.22
C ALA A 88 -7.16 -8.75 16.73
N PHE A 89 -6.61 -8.81 15.51
CA PHE A 89 -5.95 -7.67 14.88
C PHE A 89 -6.92 -6.51 14.63
N HIS A 90 -8.09 -6.81 14.06
CA HIS A 90 -9.11 -5.82 13.75
C HIS A 90 -9.60 -5.11 15.01
N GLU A 91 -9.91 -5.86 16.08
CA GLU A 91 -10.28 -5.29 17.37
C GLU A 91 -9.18 -4.38 17.93
N TRP A 92 -7.93 -4.86 17.91
CA TRP A 92 -6.80 -4.08 18.42
C TRP A 92 -6.61 -2.77 17.64
N VAL A 93 -6.65 -2.80 16.30
CA VAL A 93 -6.47 -1.56 15.52
C VAL A 93 -7.64 -0.59 15.71
N CYS A 94 -8.87 -1.09 15.90
CA CYS A 94 -10.03 -0.27 16.23
C CYS A 94 -9.84 0.45 17.57
N SER A 95 -9.44 -0.30 18.61
CA SER A 95 -9.15 0.26 19.93
C SER A 95 -8.06 1.34 19.88
N GLU A 96 -6.97 1.09 19.15
CA GLU A 96 -5.82 2.01 19.12
C GLU A 96 -6.05 3.24 18.22
N LEU A 97 -6.91 3.12 17.20
CA LEU A 97 -7.32 4.25 16.37
C LEU A 97 -8.56 4.97 16.92
N GLY A 98 -9.16 4.47 18.01
CA GLY A 98 -10.36 5.05 18.62
C GLY A 98 -11.58 4.98 17.71
N THR A 99 -11.75 3.88 16.98
CA THR A 99 -12.81 3.71 15.97
C THR A 99 -13.62 2.45 16.26
N GLU A 100 -14.92 2.50 16.00
CA GLU A 100 -15.79 1.32 16.10
C GLU A 100 -15.45 0.28 15.00
N PRO A 101 -15.57 -1.02 15.27
CA PRO A 101 -15.22 -2.08 14.30
C PRO A 101 -15.85 -1.93 12.91
N ASP A 102 -17.12 -1.56 12.85
CA ASP A 102 -17.85 -1.37 11.58
C ASP A 102 -17.46 -0.07 10.85
N ALA A 103 -16.91 0.91 11.56
CA ALA A 103 -16.48 2.18 11.01
C ALA A 103 -15.01 2.18 10.54
N LEU A 104 -14.20 1.20 10.93
CA LEU A 104 -12.76 1.16 10.62
C LEU A 104 -12.47 1.34 9.12
N GLY A 105 -13.27 0.73 8.25
CA GLY A 105 -13.09 0.82 6.80
C GLY A 105 -13.15 2.24 6.23
N HIS A 106 -13.74 3.20 6.95
CA HIS A 106 -13.78 4.61 6.58
C HIS A 106 -12.56 5.40 7.05
N GLU A 107 -11.84 4.88 8.05
CA GLU A 107 -10.67 5.51 8.68
C GLU A 107 -9.34 5.05 8.08
N ILE A 108 -9.36 3.97 7.29
CA ILE A 108 -8.21 3.37 6.63
C ILE A 108 -8.36 3.37 5.10
N ASP A 109 -7.37 2.85 4.38
CA ASP A 109 -7.30 2.77 2.91
C ASP A 109 -7.41 4.17 2.24
N TRP A 110 -7.08 5.23 2.99
CA TRP A 110 -7.34 6.61 2.59
C TRP A 110 -6.67 6.92 1.25
N LEU A 111 -5.42 6.49 1.05
CA LEU A 111 -4.69 6.77 -0.18
C LEU A 111 -5.35 6.14 -1.41
N PHE A 112 -5.85 4.90 -1.27
CA PHE A 112 -6.55 4.21 -2.34
C PHE A 112 -7.90 4.85 -2.65
N ILE A 113 -8.69 5.15 -1.61
CA ILE A 113 -10.00 5.77 -1.76
C ILE A 113 -9.88 7.13 -2.45
N ARG A 114 -8.88 7.95 -2.08
CA ARG A 114 -8.65 9.24 -2.71
C ARG A 114 -8.13 9.13 -4.14
N ALA A 115 -7.21 8.20 -4.41
CA ALA A 115 -6.76 7.94 -5.78
C ALA A 115 -7.91 7.48 -6.70
N CYS A 116 -8.82 6.62 -6.19
CA CYS A 116 -10.05 6.24 -6.89
C CYS A 116 -10.96 7.44 -7.14
N THR A 117 -11.07 8.35 -6.18
CA THR A 117 -11.88 9.58 -6.32
C THR A 117 -11.31 10.48 -7.42
N ASP A 118 -10.00 10.74 -7.42
CA ASP A 118 -9.34 11.54 -8.46
C ASP A 118 -9.49 10.90 -9.85
N LEU A 119 -9.36 9.57 -9.94
CA LEU A 119 -9.57 8.83 -11.19
C LEU A 119 -11.01 8.99 -11.69
N ALA A 120 -11.99 8.83 -10.80
CA ALA A 120 -13.40 8.95 -11.16
C ALA A 120 -13.73 10.37 -11.67
N GLU A 121 -13.20 11.41 -11.03
CA GLU A 121 -13.34 12.78 -11.51
C GLU A 121 -12.68 13.01 -12.88
N ALA A 122 -11.47 12.47 -13.08
CA ALA A 122 -10.77 12.56 -14.36
C ALA A 122 -11.53 11.86 -15.49
N MET A 123 -12.12 10.69 -15.19
CA MET A 123 -12.93 9.95 -16.15
C MET A 123 -14.25 10.65 -16.47
N LEU A 124 -14.95 11.20 -15.48
CA LEU A 124 -16.18 11.98 -15.70
C LEU A 124 -15.92 13.18 -16.62
N ARG A 125 -14.84 13.94 -16.39
CA ARG A 125 -14.45 15.08 -17.25
C ARG A 125 -14.06 14.66 -18.67
N ARG A 126 -13.60 13.42 -18.85
CA ARG A 126 -13.27 12.86 -20.17
C ARG A 126 -14.54 12.39 -20.86
N GLU A 127 -15.42 11.72 -20.14
CA GLU A 127 -16.68 11.23 -20.69
C GLU A 127 -17.53 12.38 -21.19
N SER A 128 -17.64 13.49 -20.47
CA SER A 128 -18.36 14.68 -20.98
C SER A 128 -17.86 15.13 -22.36
N ARG A 129 -16.55 15.06 -22.60
CA ARG A 129 -15.95 15.37 -23.92
C ARG A 129 -16.25 14.28 -24.97
N LEU A 130 -16.29 13.02 -24.56
CA LEU A 130 -16.64 11.91 -25.45
C LEU A 130 -18.14 11.87 -25.75
N THR A 131 -19.01 12.34 -24.85
CA THR A 131 -20.45 12.43 -25.04
C THR A 131 -20.80 13.41 -26.17
N GLU A 132 -20.09 14.54 -26.28
CA GLU A 132 -20.27 15.48 -27.39
C GLU A 132 -19.97 14.83 -28.75
N VAL A 133 -18.81 14.15 -28.85
CA VAL A 133 -18.42 13.42 -30.06
C VAL A 133 -19.39 12.26 -30.34
N ALA A 134 -19.79 11.52 -29.30
CA ALA A 134 -20.74 10.42 -29.44
C ALA A 134 -22.12 10.92 -29.88
N ALA A 135 -22.58 12.09 -29.43
CA ALA A 135 -23.85 12.67 -29.85
C ALA A 135 -23.86 12.98 -31.36
N GLU A 136 -22.76 13.53 -31.89
CA GLU A 136 -22.58 13.75 -33.33
C GLU A 136 -22.55 12.43 -34.12
N GLN A 137 -21.82 11.43 -33.63
CA GLN A 137 -21.73 10.11 -34.27
C GLN A 137 -23.03 9.31 -34.19
N ARG A 138 -23.85 9.54 -33.16
CA ARG A 138 -25.14 8.86 -32.93
C ARG A 138 -26.30 9.54 -33.65
N LEU A 139 -26.12 10.75 -34.19
CA LEU A 139 -27.14 11.48 -34.94
C LEU A 139 -27.84 10.62 -36.03
N PRO A 140 -27.11 9.82 -36.85
CA PRO A 140 -27.73 8.96 -37.86
C PRO A 140 -28.55 7.78 -37.30
N TYR A 141 -28.40 7.47 -36.01
CA TYR A 141 -29.02 6.34 -35.32
C TYR A 141 -30.05 6.78 -34.27
N GLN A 142 -30.45 8.04 -34.28
CA GLN A 142 -31.48 8.55 -33.37
C GLN A 142 -32.75 7.68 -33.39
N ASN A 143 -33.35 7.51 -32.21
CA ASN A 143 -34.58 6.74 -31.98
C ASN A 143 -34.47 5.23 -32.25
N ARG A 144 -33.26 4.68 -32.43
CA ARG A 144 -33.05 3.23 -32.62
C ARG A 144 -32.74 2.48 -31.32
N GLY A 145 -32.80 3.16 -30.17
CA GLY A 145 -32.61 2.54 -28.86
C GLY A 145 -31.19 2.01 -28.61
N PHE A 146 -30.17 2.61 -29.23
CA PHE A 146 -28.79 2.22 -28.96
C PHE A 146 -28.41 2.54 -27.50
N PRO A 147 -27.73 1.63 -26.80
CA PRO A 147 -27.28 1.90 -25.44
C PRO A 147 -26.34 3.11 -25.41
N GLU A 148 -26.38 3.89 -24.33
CA GLU A 148 -25.45 4.98 -24.10
C GLU A 148 -24.03 4.43 -23.83
N PRO A 149 -22.97 5.07 -24.35
CA PRO A 149 -21.61 4.69 -23.99
C PRO A 149 -21.42 4.68 -22.48
N GLY A 150 -20.80 3.63 -21.94
CA GLY A 150 -20.60 3.49 -20.49
C GLY A 150 -21.82 3.00 -19.70
N ALA A 151 -23.00 2.87 -20.32
CA ALA A 151 -24.17 2.30 -19.67
C ALA A 151 -23.96 0.81 -19.36
N ASP A 152 -24.18 0.45 -18.11
CA ASP A 152 -24.28 -0.93 -17.65
C ASP A 152 -25.67 -1.11 -17.01
N PRO A 153 -26.70 -1.42 -17.82
CA PRO A 153 -28.07 -1.50 -17.34
C PRO A 153 -28.27 -2.66 -16.36
N GLU A 154 -27.44 -3.71 -16.42
CA GLU A 154 -27.51 -4.84 -15.49
C GLU A 154 -26.99 -4.43 -14.11
N LEU A 155 -25.82 -3.78 -14.03
CA LEU A 155 -25.32 -3.25 -12.77
C LEU A 155 -26.27 -2.17 -12.19
N ALA A 156 -26.80 -1.29 -13.03
CA ALA A 156 -27.78 -0.29 -12.61
C ALA A 156 -29.04 -0.95 -12.03
N ALA A 157 -29.58 -1.98 -12.68
CA ALA A 157 -30.73 -2.72 -12.19
C ALA A 157 -30.45 -3.43 -10.86
N ILE A 158 -29.28 -4.09 -10.72
CA ILE A 158 -28.88 -4.74 -9.46
C ILE A 158 -28.86 -3.73 -8.30
N ILE A 159 -28.23 -2.57 -8.51
CA ILE A 159 -28.15 -1.52 -7.48
C ILE A 159 -29.54 -0.95 -7.20
N GLN A 160 -30.31 -0.62 -8.23
CA GLN A 160 -31.64 -0.04 -8.10
C GLN A 160 -32.59 -1.00 -7.37
N ASP A 161 -32.63 -2.27 -7.73
CA ASP A 161 -33.50 -3.27 -7.10
C ASP A 161 -33.16 -3.48 -5.63
N ALA A 162 -31.86 -3.48 -5.29
CA ALA A 162 -31.40 -3.59 -3.90
C ALA A 162 -31.75 -2.35 -3.06
N LEU A 163 -31.66 -1.15 -3.64
CA LEU A 163 -31.88 0.11 -2.92
C LEU A 163 -33.33 0.61 -2.95
N ARG A 164 -34.16 0.16 -3.91
CA ARG A 164 -35.55 0.62 -4.11
C ARG A 164 -36.38 0.67 -2.82
N PRO A 165 -36.32 -0.30 -1.89
CA PRO A 165 -37.10 -0.25 -0.65
C PRO A 165 -36.68 0.86 0.33
N TYR A 166 -35.46 1.38 0.19
CA TYR A 166 -34.85 2.36 1.11
C TYR A 166 -34.83 3.78 0.53
N LEU A 167 -35.18 3.94 -0.74
CA LEU A 167 -35.17 5.22 -1.43
C LEU A 167 -36.49 5.96 -1.20
N ALA A 168 -36.42 7.15 -0.60
CA ALA A 168 -37.59 8.02 -0.42
C ALA A 168 -38.13 8.56 -1.75
N GLN A 169 -37.25 8.69 -2.76
CA GLN A 169 -37.57 9.08 -4.12
C GLN A 169 -36.63 8.34 -5.08
N GLU A 170 -37.13 8.00 -6.27
CA GLU A 170 -36.30 7.45 -7.32
C GLU A 170 -35.26 8.48 -7.82
N PRO A 171 -33.95 8.18 -7.73
CA PRO A 171 -32.89 9.06 -8.22
C PRO A 171 -33.04 9.32 -9.73
N GLN A 172 -32.64 10.52 -10.17
CA GLN A 172 -32.58 10.86 -11.59
C GLN A 172 -31.61 9.93 -12.35
N GLU A 173 -31.87 9.71 -13.65
CA GLU A 173 -31.07 8.81 -14.49
C GLU A 173 -29.57 9.18 -14.51
N GLU A 174 -29.25 10.47 -14.48
CA GLU A 174 -27.87 10.98 -14.41
C GLU A 174 -27.16 10.54 -13.12
N ILE A 175 -27.87 10.51 -12.00
CA ILE A 175 -27.34 10.06 -10.71
C ILE A 175 -27.06 8.56 -10.77
N TRP A 176 -27.96 7.77 -11.34
CA TRP A 176 -27.75 6.34 -11.54
C TRP A 176 -26.54 6.04 -12.42
N ARG A 177 -26.39 6.78 -13.52
CA ARG A 177 -25.24 6.66 -14.42
C ARG A 177 -23.93 6.94 -13.68
N ALA A 178 -23.89 8.01 -12.88
CA ALA A 178 -22.72 8.36 -12.09
C ALA A 178 -22.37 7.31 -11.03
N VAL A 179 -23.36 6.71 -10.36
CA VAL A 179 -23.14 5.64 -9.38
C VAL A 179 -22.59 4.38 -10.05
N THR A 180 -23.25 3.89 -11.10
CA THR A 180 -22.82 2.69 -11.85
C THR A 180 -21.39 2.85 -12.38
N GLN A 181 -21.07 4.02 -12.92
CA GLN A 181 -19.73 4.31 -13.40
C GLN A 181 -18.68 4.31 -12.29
N ARG A 182 -18.97 4.94 -11.14
CA ARG A 182 -18.07 4.95 -9.98
C ARG A 182 -17.84 3.53 -9.44
N VAL A 183 -18.89 2.71 -9.35
CA VAL A 183 -18.78 1.30 -8.91
C VAL A 183 -17.91 0.52 -9.89
N ARG A 184 -18.16 0.61 -11.19
CA ARG A 184 -17.36 -0.07 -12.21
C ARG A 184 -15.89 0.34 -12.15
N GLN A 185 -15.60 1.63 -12.03
CA GLN A 185 -14.23 2.14 -11.91
C GLN A 185 -13.54 1.60 -10.67
N PHE A 186 -14.20 1.66 -9.51
CA PHE A 186 -13.69 1.13 -8.26
C PHE A 186 -13.34 -0.37 -8.38
N LEU A 187 -14.23 -1.16 -8.99
CA LEU A 187 -14.00 -2.59 -9.23
C LEU A 187 -12.84 -2.83 -10.19
N ALA A 188 -12.75 -2.07 -11.29
CA ALA A 188 -11.71 -2.20 -12.29
C ALA A 188 -10.30 -1.96 -11.73
N VAL A 189 -10.18 -1.05 -10.75
CA VAL A 189 -8.89 -0.66 -10.17
C VAL A 189 -8.56 -1.30 -8.82
N GLN A 190 -9.38 -2.21 -8.30
CA GLN A 190 -9.04 -2.93 -7.05
C GLN A 190 -7.69 -3.64 -7.13
N ASN A 191 -7.32 -4.17 -8.30
CA ASN A 191 -6.01 -4.77 -8.50
C ASN A 191 -4.85 -3.77 -8.38
N LYS A 192 -5.10 -2.46 -8.62
CA LYS A 192 -4.10 -1.38 -8.48
C LYS A 192 -3.83 -1.00 -7.03
N ARG A 193 -4.63 -1.46 -6.05
CA ARG A 193 -4.27 -1.35 -4.61
C ARG A 193 -2.88 -1.95 -4.35
N LYS A 194 -2.51 -3.00 -5.08
CA LYS A 194 -1.16 -3.62 -5.04
C LYS A 194 -0.03 -2.63 -5.32
N ASN A 195 -0.26 -1.63 -6.17
CA ASN A 195 0.74 -0.60 -6.48
C ASN A 195 0.88 0.39 -5.31
N LEU A 196 -0.20 0.72 -4.61
CA LEU A 196 -0.16 1.59 -3.44
C LEU A 196 0.49 0.92 -2.23
N VAL A 197 0.22 -0.35 -1.99
CA VAL A 197 0.93 -1.11 -0.92
C VAL A 197 2.36 -1.48 -1.32
N GLY A 198 2.74 -1.29 -2.59
CA GLY A 198 4.12 -1.35 -3.08
C GLY A 198 4.79 0.01 -2.96
N GLU A 199 4.82 0.77 -4.06
CA GLU A 199 5.51 2.07 -4.12
C GLU A 199 4.90 3.10 -3.16
N GLY A 200 3.58 3.08 -2.95
CA GLY A 200 2.94 3.99 -2.00
C GLY A 200 3.39 3.75 -0.56
N PHE A 201 3.77 2.52 -0.20
CA PHE A 201 4.34 2.23 1.11
C PHE A 201 5.70 2.91 1.30
N GLU A 202 6.54 2.88 0.27
CA GLU A 202 7.84 3.55 0.25
C GLU A 202 7.68 5.08 0.35
N ASP A 203 6.72 5.64 -0.41
CA ASP A 203 6.41 7.07 -0.39
C ASP A 203 5.90 7.51 1.00
N VAL A 204 5.01 6.73 1.62
CA VAL A 204 4.50 7.01 2.99
C VAL A 204 5.61 6.92 4.02
N LEU A 205 6.47 5.89 3.97
CA LEU A 205 7.60 5.77 4.90
C LEU A 205 8.57 6.95 4.77
N ALA A 206 8.86 7.40 3.55
CA ALA A 206 9.71 8.57 3.35
C ALA A 206 9.13 9.83 4.01
N GLN A 207 7.83 10.05 3.83
CA GLN A 207 7.13 11.20 4.38
C GLN A 207 6.99 11.13 5.92
N VAL A 208 6.83 9.93 6.47
CA VAL A 208 6.87 9.67 7.91
C VAL A 208 8.25 9.94 8.49
N VAL A 209 9.33 9.41 7.88
CA VAL A 209 10.70 9.64 8.37
C VAL A 209 11.05 11.12 8.34
N ARG A 210 10.74 11.82 7.23
CA ARG A 210 10.99 13.27 7.11
C ARG A 210 10.34 14.07 8.22
N ARG A 211 9.05 13.83 8.46
CA ARG A 211 8.26 14.61 9.40
C ARG A 211 8.48 14.21 10.86
N ALA A 212 8.60 12.91 11.15
CA ALA A 212 8.76 12.41 12.52
C ALA A 212 10.17 12.63 13.08
N CYS A 213 11.19 12.65 12.21
CA CYS A 213 12.59 12.85 12.61
C CYS A 213 13.12 14.26 12.29
N ASP A 214 12.28 15.16 11.76
CA ASP A 214 12.64 16.51 11.32
C ASP A 214 13.90 16.55 10.44
N VAL A 215 14.01 15.60 9.50
CA VAL A 215 15.16 15.51 8.59
C VAL A 215 14.87 16.26 7.29
N HIS A 216 15.89 16.94 6.78
CA HIS A 216 15.81 17.68 5.53
C HIS A 216 15.37 16.76 4.37
N GLU A 217 14.54 17.27 3.45
CA GLU A 217 13.95 16.47 2.37
C GLU A 217 15.00 15.69 1.55
N ALA A 218 16.13 16.34 1.24
CA ALA A 218 17.24 15.75 0.50
C ALA A 218 17.93 14.55 1.20
N SER A 219 17.74 14.40 2.51
CA SER A 219 18.27 13.29 3.31
C SER A 219 17.47 12.01 3.16
N VAL A 220 16.24 12.07 2.62
CA VAL A 220 15.38 10.89 2.47
C VAL A 220 15.03 10.73 1.00
N ARG A 221 15.44 9.63 0.39
CA ARG A 221 15.25 9.38 -1.03
C ARG A 221 14.51 8.07 -1.28
N THR A 222 13.43 8.11 -2.04
CA THR A 222 12.64 6.95 -2.44
C THR A 222 13.08 6.44 -3.81
N ARG A 223 13.22 5.11 -3.96
CA ARG A 223 13.43 4.44 -5.26
C ARG A 223 14.65 4.97 -6.03
N SER A 224 15.65 5.50 -5.33
CA SER A 224 16.87 6.03 -5.95
C SER A 224 17.73 4.91 -6.50
N LEU A 225 18.42 5.17 -7.60
CA LEU A 225 19.43 4.25 -8.09
C LEU A 225 20.55 4.17 -7.05
N LEU A 226 21.06 2.97 -6.81
CA LEU A 226 22.07 2.73 -5.78
C LEU A 226 23.27 3.67 -5.92
N TYR A 227 23.73 3.90 -7.16
CA TYR A 227 24.88 4.75 -7.46
C TYR A 227 24.61 6.26 -7.34
N GLU A 228 23.36 6.68 -7.18
CA GLU A 228 23.01 8.07 -6.87
C GLU A 228 23.10 8.33 -5.36
N ILE A 229 23.14 7.28 -4.54
CA ILE A 229 23.31 7.38 -3.09
C ILE A 229 24.80 7.65 -2.81
N PRO A 230 25.12 8.70 -2.03
CA PRO A 230 26.51 9.00 -1.68
C PRO A 230 27.22 7.80 -1.06
N GLY A 231 28.45 7.52 -1.52
CA GLY A 231 29.27 6.40 -1.06
C GLY A 231 29.02 5.06 -1.77
N PHE A 232 28.26 5.06 -2.87
CA PHE A 232 28.04 3.88 -3.69
C PHE A 232 28.44 4.12 -5.15
N ASN A 233 29.18 3.16 -5.72
CA ASN A 233 29.63 3.17 -7.10
C ASN A 233 28.55 2.60 -8.03
N ARG A 234 28.68 2.95 -9.32
CA ARG A 234 27.89 2.32 -10.38
C ARG A 234 28.23 0.84 -10.46
N ALA A 235 27.20 0.01 -10.61
CA ALA A 235 27.38 -1.39 -10.95
C ALA A 235 28.19 -1.53 -12.25
N ARG A 236 28.86 -2.68 -12.42
CA ARG A 236 29.63 -2.98 -13.64
C ARG A 236 28.75 -2.84 -14.89
N GLN A 237 29.37 -2.39 -15.98
CA GLN A 237 28.70 -2.13 -17.25
C GLN A 237 27.88 -3.36 -17.71
N GLY A 238 26.59 -3.18 -17.97
CA GLY A 238 25.67 -4.26 -18.38
C GLY A 238 24.90 -4.95 -17.23
N GLY A 239 25.17 -4.58 -15.97
CA GLY A 239 24.35 -5.02 -14.83
C GLY A 239 22.96 -4.38 -14.80
N LYS A 240 22.00 -5.06 -14.18
CA LYS A 240 20.66 -4.50 -13.93
C LYS A 240 20.79 -3.31 -12.97
N GLU A 241 20.08 -2.22 -13.26
CA GLU A 241 19.99 -1.09 -12.34
C GLU A 241 19.26 -1.52 -11.06
N ASN A 242 19.95 -1.40 -9.93
CA ASN A 242 19.39 -1.67 -8.61
C ASN A 242 18.89 -0.36 -7.99
N LYS A 243 17.62 -0.37 -7.57
CA LYS A 243 16.96 0.75 -6.90
C LYS A 243 16.76 0.39 -5.44
N VAL A 244 17.13 1.30 -4.56
CA VAL A 244 16.86 1.16 -3.13
C VAL A 244 15.48 1.75 -2.86
N ASP A 245 14.58 0.97 -2.25
CA ASP A 245 13.20 1.39 -1.96
C ASP A 245 13.18 2.72 -1.18
N LEU A 246 14.00 2.82 -0.12
CA LEU A 246 14.19 4.05 0.65
C LEU A 246 15.64 4.16 1.16
N ALA A 247 16.23 5.34 1.03
CA ALA A 247 17.55 5.66 1.57
C ALA A 247 17.45 6.85 2.51
N VAL A 248 17.95 6.69 3.74
CA VAL A 248 18.08 7.76 4.74
C VAL A 248 19.57 8.09 4.87
N ILE A 249 19.94 9.29 4.44
CA ILE A 249 21.31 9.77 4.32
C ILE A 249 21.56 10.80 5.42
N ARG A 250 22.33 10.40 6.42
CA ARG A 250 22.80 11.27 7.50
C ARG A 250 24.32 11.40 7.44
N PRO A 251 24.93 12.47 7.99
CA PRO A 251 26.39 12.66 7.94
C PRO A 251 27.18 11.47 8.53
N SER A 252 26.66 10.87 9.61
CA SER A 252 27.27 9.77 10.35
C SER A 252 26.97 8.40 9.74
N MET A 253 25.80 8.21 9.12
CA MET A 253 25.29 6.90 8.71
C MET A 253 24.40 7.00 7.46
N ARG A 254 24.55 6.02 6.57
CA ARG A 254 23.59 5.76 5.49
C ARG A 254 22.77 4.54 5.87
N THR A 255 21.46 4.66 5.80
CA THR A 255 20.54 3.56 6.06
C THR A 255 19.81 3.24 4.77
N LEU A 256 20.09 2.06 4.21
CA LEU A 256 19.36 1.51 3.08
C LEU A 256 18.20 0.68 3.62
N VAL A 257 17.01 0.96 3.12
CA VAL A 257 15.77 0.33 3.58
C VAL A 257 15.17 -0.45 2.42
N THR A 258 14.89 -1.72 2.64
CA THR A 258 13.96 -2.49 1.81
C THR A 258 12.61 -2.49 2.51
N ALA A 259 11.57 -2.04 1.80
CA ALA A 259 10.24 -1.82 2.35
C ALA A 259 9.23 -2.71 1.63
N LYS A 260 8.60 -3.63 2.34
CA LYS A 260 7.60 -4.54 1.78
C LYS A 260 6.41 -4.64 2.72
N TRP A 261 5.23 -4.17 2.29
CA TRP A 261 4.02 -4.21 3.12
C TRP A 261 3.73 -5.61 3.66
N SER A 262 3.78 -6.60 2.76
CA SER A 262 3.71 -8.02 3.08
C SER A 262 4.79 -8.76 2.30
N VAL A 263 5.24 -9.89 2.83
CA VAL A 263 6.32 -10.66 2.25
C VAL A 263 5.77 -11.97 1.70
N ARG A 264 6.28 -12.44 0.57
CA ARG A 264 6.05 -13.81 0.09
C ARG A 264 7.38 -14.54 0.01
N ALA A 265 7.36 -15.86 0.16
CA ALA A 265 8.58 -16.67 0.24
C ALA A 265 9.48 -16.58 -1.01
N ASP A 266 8.91 -16.29 -2.18
CA ASP A 266 9.64 -16.05 -3.43
C ASP A 266 10.34 -14.68 -3.43
N ARG A 267 9.71 -13.66 -2.83
CA ARG A 267 10.27 -12.30 -2.71
C ARG A 267 11.40 -12.22 -1.68
N GLU A 268 11.33 -13.00 -0.59
CA GLU A 268 12.41 -13.07 0.42
C GLU A 268 13.76 -13.50 -0.15
N LYS A 269 13.75 -14.35 -1.19
CA LYS A 269 14.96 -14.89 -1.80
C LYS A 269 15.78 -13.83 -2.54
N GLN A 270 15.21 -12.66 -2.81
CA GLN A 270 15.89 -11.56 -3.49
C GLN A 270 16.78 -10.76 -2.54
N PHE A 271 16.46 -10.71 -1.24
CA PHE A 271 17.18 -9.87 -0.28
C PHE A 271 18.68 -10.15 -0.17
N PRO A 272 19.16 -11.42 -0.14
CA PRO A 272 20.59 -11.68 -0.08
C PRO A 272 21.34 -11.18 -1.33
N THR A 273 20.73 -11.33 -2.51
CA THR A 273 21.31 -10.85 -3.77
C THR A 273 21.37 -9.33 -3.81
N GLU A 274 20.30 -8.64 -3.39
CA GLU A 274 20.28 -7.18 -3.27
C GLU A 274 21.35 -6.70 -2.28
N TYR A 275 21.50 -7.37 -1.14
CA TYR A 275 22.49 -7.01 -0.14
C TYR A 275 23.94 -7.21 -0.62
N ASP A 276 24.22 -8.31 -1.33
CA ASP A 276 25.52 -8.52 -1.99
C ASP A 276 25.83 -7.36 -2.96
N GLU A 277 24.84 -6.91 -3.74
CA GLU A 277 25.01 -5.77 -4.64
C GLU A 277 25.31 -4.47 -3.89
N TYR A 278 24.65 -4.20 -2.76
CA TYR A 278 24.93 -3.05 -1.91
C TYR A 278 26.35 -3.08 -1.34
N ILE A 279 26.79 -4.23 -0.81
CA ILE A 279 28.15 -4.41 -0.30
C ILE A 279 29.19 -4.18 -1.40
N ASN A 280 28.97 -4.74 -2.59
CA ASN A 280 29.91 -4.62 -3.70
C ASN A 280 29.97 -3.20 -4.30
N ALA A 281 28.89 -2.43 -4.16
CA ALA A 281 28.82 -1.05 -4.63
C ALA A 281 29.39 -0.04 -3.63
N GLU A 282 29.44 -0.35 -2.33
CA GLU A 282 29.99 0.54 -1.31
C GLU A 282 31.46 0.90 -1.64
N SER A 283 31.76 2.20 -1.63
CA SER A 283 33.02 2.74 -2.16
C SER A 283 33.86 3.51 -1.16
N GLU A 284 33.31 3.85 0.00
CA GLU A 284 33.97 4.67 1.02
C GLU A 284 34.57 3.84 2.15
N SER A 285 34.46 2.50 2.10
CA SER A 285 34.86 1.59 3.19
C SER A 285 34.22 1.97 4.53
N ARG A 286 32.99 2.50 4.48
CA ARG A 286 32.25 2.94 5.65
C ARG A 286 31.00 2.08 5.82
N LYS A 287 30.70 1.68 7.06
CA LYS A 287 29.49 0.93 7.37
C LYS A 287 28.25 1.70 6.91
N PHE A 288 27.32 1.00 6.26
CA PHE A 288 25.93 1.43 6.09
C PHE A 288 25.04 0.47 6.90
N GLN A 289 23.83 0.92 7.23
CA GLN A 289 22.80 0.08 7.82
C GLN A 289 21.90 -0.50 6.73
N TYR A 290 21.53 -1.76 6.87
CA TYR A 290 20.51 -2.38 6.04
C TYR A 290 19.30 -2.77 6.87
N VAL A 291 18.15 -2.16 6.57
CA VAL A 291 16.93 -2.27 7.37
C VAL A 291 15.79 -2.84 6.53
N PHE A 292 15.02 -3.74 7.12
CA PHE A 292 13.79 -4.25 6.51
C PHE A 292 12.56 -3.69 7.23
N VAL A 293 11.66 -3.01 6.51
CA VAL A 293 10.42 -2.46 7.07
C VAL A 293 9.20 -3.17 6.49
N THR A 294 8.27 -3.62 7.34
CA THR A 294 7.12 -4.44 6.91
C THR A 294 5.88 -4.34 7.82
N ASN A 295 4.74 -4.76 7.27
CA ASN A 295 3.50 -5.03 8.01
C ASN A 295 3.11 -6.53 7.90
N GLU A 296 4.10 -7.42 7.78
CA GLU A 296 3.91 -8.87 7.69
C GLU A 296 3.50 -9.46 9.04
N PHE A 297 2.50 -10.36 9.04
CA PHE A 297 2.04 -11.04 10.25
C PHE A 297 2.40 -12.53 10.27
N ASP A 298 2.79 -13.15 9.16
CA ASP A 298 3.17 -14.56 9.13
C ASP A 298 4.40 -14.82 10.02
N PRO A 299 4.29 -15.68 11.05
CA PRO A 299 5.36 -15.87 12.02
C PRO A 299 6.59 -16.52 11.40
N ALA A 300 6.43 -17.37 10.38
CA ALA A 300 7.58 -18.00 9.75
C ALA A 300 8.33 -17.00 8.86
N ARG A 301 7.62 -16.09 8.17
CA ARG A 301 8.23 -15.02 7.35
C ARG A 301 8.98 -14.01 8.22
N LEU A 302 8.35 -13.52 9.29
CA LEU A 302 8.99 -12.60 10.23
C LEU A 302 10.22 -13.22 10.91
N MET A 303 10.11 -14.47 11.38
CA MET A 303 11.22 -15.18 12.00
C MET A 303 12.39 -15.34 11.02
N ARG A 304 12.12 -15.75 9.77
CA ARG A 304 13.16 -15.85 8.74
C ARG A 304 13.84 -14.51 8.48
N ALA A 305 13.09 -13.41 8.40
CA ALA A 305 13.69 -12.09 8.23
C ALA A 305 14.61 -11.71 9.41
N CYS A 306 14.20 -12.04 10.64
CA CYS A 306 15.01 -11.79 11.85
C CYS A 306 16.29 -12.64 11.88
N GLU A 307 16.24 -13.87 11.39
CA GLU A 307 17.32 -14.86 11.52
C GLU A 307 18.18 -15.02 10.25
N ASN A 308 17.85 -14.32 9.16
CA ASN A 308 18.56 -14.48 7.89
C ASN A 308 20.03 -14.05 8.02
N LEU A 309 20.94 -14.98 7.72
CA LEU A 309 22.37 -14.77 7.78
C LEU A 309 22.94 -14.54 6.38
N HIS A 310 23.81 -13.55 6.26
CA HIS A 310 24.64 -13.32 5.11
C HIS A 310 26.11 -13.37 5.53
N ARG A 311 26.89 -14.28 4.95
CA ARG A 311 28.31 -14.54 5.32
C ARG A 311 28.53 -14.68 6.83
N ASN A 312 27.68 -15.47 7.49
CA ASN A 312 27.72 -15.76 8.94
C ASN A 312 27.48 -14.55 9.87
N SER A 313 26.83 -13.49 9.36
CA SER A 313 26.34 -12.36 10.15
C SER A 313 24.88 -12.08 9.82
N LEU A 314 24.13 -11.43 10.72
CA LEU A 314 22.77 -11.00 10.43
C LEU A 314 22.77 -10.06 9.22
N MET A 315 21.89 -10.33 8.26
CA MET A 315 21.82 -9.56 7.03
C MET A 315 21.22 -8.16 7.26
N PHE A 316 20.12 -8.08 8.01
CA PHE A 316 19.49 -6.81 8.37
C PHE A 316 19.99 -6.36 9.75
N ASP A 317 20.47 -5.13 9.88
CA ASP A 317 20.76 -4.53 11.18
C ASP A 317 19.48 -4.45 12.02
N TYR A 318 18.35 -4.05 11.41
CA TYR A 318 17.03 -4.04 12.05
C TYR A 318 15.95 -4.64 11.15
N VAL A 319 15.04 -5.40 11.76
CA VAL A 319 13.73 -5.70 11.16
C VAL A 319 12.71 -4.84 11.89
N VAL A 320 11.96 -4.05 11.15
CA VAL A 320 11.01 -3.07 11.65
C VAL A 320 9.61 -3.50 11.23
N HIS A 321 8.76 -3.78 12.21
CA HIS A 321 7.33 -3.93 11.97
C HIS A 321 6.63 -2.58 12.16
N ILE A 322 5.59 -2.29 11.36
CA ILE A 322 4.84 -1.02 11.52
C ILE A 322 4.39 -0.82 12.97
N ASN A 323 3.86 -1.87 13.61
CA ASN A 323 3.62 -1.86 15.04
C ASN A 323 3.77 -3.28 15.64
N THR A 324 4.70 -3.49 16.56
CA THR A 324 4.91 -4.81 17.19
C THR A 324 3.81 -5.21 18.16
N ASN A 325 3.05 -4.26 18.70
CA ASN A 325 1.86 -4.54 19.51
C ASN A 325 0.74 -5.14 18.66
N ALA A 326 0.63 -4.74 17.39
CA ALA A 326 -0.28 -5.39 16.43
C ALA A 326 0.03 -6.89 16.30
N VAL A 327 1.31 -7.24 16.17
CA VAL A 327 1.75 -8.65 16.06
C VAL A 327 1.39 -9.43 17.32
N ARG A 328 1.61 -8.84 18.50
CA ARG A 328 1.23 -9.45 19.78
C ARG A 328 -0.27 -9.70 19.87
N ALA A 329 -1.08 -8.71 19.51
CA ALA A 329 -2.54 -8.82 19.49
C ALA A 329 -3.00 -9.95 18.56
N THR A 330 -2.46 -9.99 17.33
CA THR A 330 -2.78 -11.03 16.33
C THR A 330 -2.40 -12.43 16.79
N TYR A 331 -1.30 -12.59 17.52
CA TYR A 331 -0.82 -13.91 17.95
C TYR A 331 -1.53 -14.43 19.20
N GLY A 332 -2.07 -13.50 20.01
CA GLY A 332 -2.83 -13.80 21.21
C GLY A 332 -2.01 -14.50 22.30
N ASP A 333 -2.71 -15.12 23.24
CA ASP A 333 -2.09 -15.88 24.32
C ASP A 333 -1.41 -17.16 23.81
N LEU A 334 -0.08 -17.17 23.86
CA LEU A 334 0.75 -18.28 23.42
C LEU A 334 0.94 -19.38 24.50
N SER A 335 0.49 -19.15 25.74
CA SER A 335 0.65 -20.11 26.84
C SER A 335 -0.09 -21.43 26.61
N ARG A 336 -1.14 -21.40 25.77
CA ARG A 336 -2.03 -22.55 25.51
C ARG A 336 -1.71 -23.32 24.23
N VAL A 337 -0.75 -22.86 23.42
CA VAL A 337 -0.50 -23.41 22.07
C VAL A 337 0.75 -24.30 22.07
N ARG A 338 0.56 -25.62 21.93
CA ARG A 338 1.64 -26.64 21.93
C ARG A 338 2.08 -27.11 20.53
N ASP A 339 1.54 -26.54 19.46
CA ASP A 339 1.87 -26.93 18.08
C ASP A 339 3.09 -26.18 17.52
N SER A 340 3.63 -26.65 16.38
CA SER A 340 4.77 -26.04 15.69
C SER A 340 4.50 -24.59 15.27
N ALA A 341 3.25 -24.25 14.92
CA ALA A 341 2.82 -22.87 14.65
C ALA A 341 2.87 -21.97 15.91
N GLY A 342 2.68 -22.54 17.10
CA GLY A 342 2.95 -21.91 18.38
C GLY A 342 4.44 -21.69 18.65
N SER A 343 5.32 -22.50 18.07
CA SER A 343 6.78 -22.32 18.19
C SER A 343 7.27 -21.08 17.42
N SER A 344 6.89 -20.91 16.14
CA SER A 344 7.31 -19.74 15.36
C SER A 344 6.74 -18.43 15.91
N ARG A 345 5.49 -18.43 16.38
CA ARG A 345 4.90 -17.24 17.04
C ARG A 345 5.66 -16.85 18.30
N ARG A 346 5.96 -17.81 19.18
CA ARG A 346 6.78 -17.56 20.39
C ARG A 346 8.14 -17.00 20.03
N ARG A 347 8.78 -17.56 19.00
CA ARG A 347 10.08 -17.09 18.50
C ARG A 347 10.03 -15.64 18.00
N VAL A 348 8.97 -15.24 17.29
CA VAL A 348 8.78 -13.85 16.87
C VAL A 348 8.59 -12.93 18.09
N ILE A 349 7.83 -13.36 19.11
CA ILE A 349 7.69 -12.58 20.35
C ILE A 349 9.04 -12.43 21.06
N GLU A 350 9.84 -13.50 21.15
CA GLU A 350 11.22 -13.44 21.68
C GLU A 350 12.09 -12.45 20.89
N HIS A 351 11.96 -12.39 19.56
CA HIS A 351 12.66 -11.41 18.73
C HIS A 351 12.20 -9.97 19.00
N ILE A 352 10.93 -9.75 19.32
CA ILE A 352 10.45 -8.42 19.74
C ILE A 352 11.03 -8.05 21.10
N ASP A 353 10.95 -8.96 22.08
CA ASP A 353 11.47 -8.73 23.43
C ASP A 353 12.99 -8.48 23.45
N ALA A 354 13.73 -9.16 22.55
CA ALA A 354 15.18 -9.01 22.42
C ALA A 354 15.61 -7.78 21.58
N GLY A 355 14.67 -7.02 21.02
CA GLY A 355 14.96 -5.86 20.16
C GLY A 355 15.49 -6.22 18.76
N ARG A 356 15.30 -7.47 18.32
CA ARG A 356 15.65 -7.91 16.97
C ARG A 356 14.57 -7.49 15.95
N LEU A 357 13.30 -7.60 16.35
CA LEU A 357 12.14 -7.09 15.64
C LEU A 357 11.58 -5.87 16.40
N ILE A 358 11.78 -4.68 15.88
CA ILE A 358 11.40 -3.42 16.56
C ILE A 358 10.17 -2.79 15.92
N SER A 359 9.50 -1.89 16.64
CA SER A 359 8.41 -1.09 16.07
C SER A 359 8.95 0.05 15.20
N LEU A 360 8.10 0.58 14.30
CA LEU A 360 8.38 1.80 13.56
C LEU A 360 8.72 2.96 14.51
N GLU A 361 7.99 3.08 15.62
CA GLU A 361 8.26 4.07 16.67
C GLU A 361 9.69 3.98 17.20
N GLN A 362 10.13 2.77 17.61
CA GLN A 362 11.48 2.55 18.13
C GLN A 362 12.55 2.88 17.09
N TRP A 363 12.31 2.53 15.82
CA TRP A 363 13.24 2.83 14.74
C TRP A 363 13.33 4.34 14.47
N LEU A 364 12.22 5.06 14.42
CA LEU A 364 12.18 6.51 14.23
C LEU A 364 12.82 7.27 15.40
N ALA A 365 12.62 6.81 16.64
CA ALA A 365 13.30 7.36 17.80
C ALA A 365 14.82 7.21 17.66
N ALA A 366 15.30 6.00 17.31
CA ALA A 366 16.71 5.75 17.10
C ALA A 366 17.32 6.54 15.92
N LEU A 367 16.52 6.90 14.91
CA LEU A 367 16.94 7.77 13.82
C LEU A 367 17.04 9.25 14.22
N SER A 368 16.30 9.66 15.25
CA SER A 368 16.29 11.05 15.74
C SER A 368 17.43 11.32 16.73
N ASP A 369 17.89 10.27 17.43
CA ASP A 369 18.95 10.34 18.46
C ASP A 369 20.40 10.30 17.90
N GLN A 370 20.60 10.14 16.58
CA GLN A 370 21.92 10.06 15.93
C GLN A 370 22.06 11.04 14.76
#